data_AF-A0A0G1U5U2-F1
#
_entry.id   AF-A0A0G1U5U2-F1
#
_cell.length_a   1.000
_cell.length_b   1.000
_cell.length_c   1.000
_cell.angle_alpha   90.00
_cell.angle_beta   90.00
_cell.angle_gamma   90.00
#
_symmetry.space_group_name_H-M   'P 1'
#
loop_
_entity.id
_entity.type
_entity.pdbx_description
1 polymer ?
#
loop_
_entity_poly.entity_id
_entity_poly.type
_entity_poly.pdbx_seq_one_letter_code
_entity_poly.pdbx_strand_id
1 'polypeptide(L)'
;MLYIFTGDGKGKTTAALGQAMRSVGDGKKVLMIQFIKGPWPSGEDESFKRLAPDFELRKRGKGFVGILNDTLPREEHEKAAREALSELVRETESGKWDIVIADEINNAVDLNLISEDEVLRYIEVARAKNVDIIFTGRAARQ
;
A
#
# COMPACT_ATOMS: atom_id res chain seq x y z
N MET A 1 4.14 12.20 8.42
CA MET A 1 3.85 11.34 9.60
C MET A 1 3.73 9.89 9.16
N LEU A 2 4.12 8.92 10.00
CA LEU A 2 4.03 7.48 9.69
C LEU A 2 3.01 6.80 10.61
N TYR A 3 2.06 6.09 10.01
CA TYR A 3 1.10 5.23 10.69
C TYR A 3 1.34 3.78 10.29
N ILE A 4 1.30 2.86 11.25
CA ILE A 4 1.42 1.42 11.01
C ILE A 4 0.20 0.73 11.61
N PHE A 5 -0.66 0.18 10.75
CA PHE A 5 -1.80 -0.65 11.15
C PHE A 5 -1.42 -2.12 11.00
N THR A 6 -1.00 -2.73 12.12
CA THR A 6 -0.60 -4.14 12.18
C THR A 6 -1.42 -4.95 13.19
N GLY A 7 -1.09 -6.24 13.36
CA GLY A 7 -1.78 -7.19 14.22
C GLY A 7 -2.69 -8.15 13.45
N ASP A 8 -3.16 -9.19 14.14
CA ASP A 8 -3.86 -10.30 13.49
C ASP A 8 -5.35 -10.10 13.26
N GLY A 9 -5.93 -9.10 13.92
CA GLY A 9 -7.33 -8.74 13.78
C GLY A 9 -7.68 -8.19 12.40
N LYS A 10 -8.94 -8.35 12.02
CA LYS A 10 -9.54 -7.61 10.90
C LYS A 10 -9.62 -6.14 11.28
N GLY A 11 -9.29 -5.24 10.37
CA GLY A 11 -9.42 -3.79 10.63
C GLY A 11 -8.34 -2.91 9.99
N LYS A 12 -7.16 -3.46 9.69
CA LYS A 12 -5.98 -2.71 9.23
C LYS A 12 -6.24 -1.88 7.96
N THR A 13 -6.62 -2.55 6.88
CA THR A 13 -6.95 -1.89 5.60
C THR A 13 -8.15 -0.96 5.76
N THR A 14 -9.21 -1.38 6.44
CA THR A 14 -10.38 -0.53 6.70
C THR A 14 -10.06 0.73 7.51
N ALA A 15 -9.10 0.67 8.45
CA ALA A 15 -8.63 1.84 9.19
C ALA A 15 -7.86 2.81 8.30
N ALA A 16 -6.99 2.29 7.42
CA ALA A 16 -6.31 3.08 6.40
C ALA A 16 -7.30 3.76 5.45
N LEU A 17 -8.33 3.04 5.02
CA LEU A 17 -9.41 3.58 4.17
C LEU A 17 -10.24 4.65 4.89
N GLY A 18 -10.50 4.49 6.18
CA GLY A 18 -11.17 5.51 6.99
C GLY A 18 -10.36 6.81 7.09
N GLN A 19 -9.02 6.71 7.20
CA GLN A 19 -8.12 7.86 7.15
C GLN A 19 -8.12 8.52 5.77
N ALA A 20 -8.09 7.71 4.70
CA ALA A 20 -8.20 8.23 3.35
C ALA A 20 -9.49 9.02 3.13
N MET A 21 -10.63 8.43 3.50
CA MET A 21 -11.94 9.06 3.36
C MET A 21 -12.03 10.39 4.11
N ARG A 22 -11.51 10.44 5.34
CA ARG A 22 -11.44 11.69 6.12
C ARG A 22 -10.59 12.75 5.41
N SER A 23 -9.42 12.35 4.95
CA SER A 23 -8.46 13.26 4.32
C SER A 23 -8.97 13.83 3.00
N VAL A 24 -9.65 13.02 2.19
CA VAL A 24 -10.35 13.50 0.99
C VAL A 24 -11.45 14.49 1.36
N GLY A 25 -12.19 14.25 2.43
CA GLY A 25 -13.17 15.21 2.97
C GLY A 25 -12.55 16.56 3.37
N ASP A 26 -11.28 16.56 3.77
CA ASP A 26 -10.49 17.77 4.07
C ASP A 26 -9.81 18.38 2.83
N GLY A 27 -10.13 17.90 1.62
CA GLY A 27 -9.59 18.40 0.35
C GLY A 27 -8.17 17.91 0.02
N LYS A 28 -7.68 16.86 0.70
CA LYS A 28 -6.37 16.25 0.45
C LYS A 28 -6.43 15.16 -0.62
N LYS A 29 -5.30 14.94 -1.29
CA LYS A 29 -5.12 13.87 -2.28
C LYS A 29 -4.44 12.65 -1.67
N VAL A 30 -5.01 11.48 -1.95
CA VAL A 30 -4.58 10.20 -1.37
C VAL A 30 -4.32 9.18 -2.47
N LEU A 31 -3.15 8.54 -2.41
CA LEU A 31 -2.81 7.38 -3.22
C LEU A 31 -2.77 6.13 -2.35
N MET A 32 -3.36 5.03 -2.84
CA MET A 32 -3.23 3.71 -2.22
C MET A 32 -2.66 2.70 -3.21
N ILE A 33 -1.55 2.05 -2.83
CA ILE A 33 -0.93 0.95 -3.58
C ILE A 33 -1.06 -0.34 -2.77
N GLN A 34 -1.60 -1.40 -3.39
CA GLN A 34 -1.77 -2.72 -2.75
C GLN A 34 -0.70 -3.70 -3.23
N PHE A 35 0.13 -4.17 -2.29
CA PHE A 35 1.31 -5.00 -2.57
C PHE A 35 0.99 -6.48 -2.77
N ILE A 36 -0.06 -6.99 -2.12
CA ILE A 36 -0.43 -8.42 -2.20
C ILE A 36 -1.67 -8.65 -3.06
N LYS A 37 -2.70 -7.79 -2.95
CA LYS A 37 -3.98 -8.02 -3.65
C LYS A 37 -3.79 -8.08 -5.17
N GLY A 38 -4.35 -9.13 -5.78
CA GLY A 38 -4.37 -9.33 -7.24
C GLY A 38 -5.46 -8.50 -7.95
N PRO A 39 -5.64 -8.67 -9.27
CA PRO A 39 -6.55 -7.87 -10.10
C PRO A 39 -8.05 -8.14 -9.83
N TRP A 40 -8.38 -8.93 -8.81
CA TRP A 40 -9.75 -9.30 -8.47
C TRP A 40 -10.55 -8.07 -8.01
N PRO A 41 -11.79 -7.89 -8.52
CA PRO A 41 -12.68 -6.84 -8.05
C PRO A 41 -12.98 -6.97 -6.56
N SER A 42 -13.09 -5.82 -5.89
CA SER A 42 -13.48 -5.68 -4.50
C SER A 42 -14.51 -4.55 -4.39
N GLY A 43 -15.38 -4.59 -3.38
CA GLY A 43 -16.37 -3.51 -3.16
C GLY A 43 -15.72 -2.14 -2.90
N GLU A 44 -14.45 -2.15 -2.49
CA GLU A 44 -13.59 -0.98 -2.36
C GLU A 44 -13.43 -0.26 -3.72
N ASP A 45 -13.19 -0.97 -4.83
CA ASP A 45 -12.90 -0.36 -6.14
C ASP A 45 -14.03 0.57 -6.61
N GLU A 46 -15.29 0.12 -6.54
CA GLU A 46 -16.44 0.91 -6.97
C GLU A 46 -16.71 2.10 -6.05
N SER A 47 -16.43 1.94 -4.75
CA SER A 47 -16.59 3.02 -3.79
C SER A 47 -15.58 4.13 -4.04
N PHE A 48 -14.33 3.75 -4.32
CA PHE A 48 -13.23 4.70 -4.52
C PHE A 48 -13.28 5.42 -5.86
N LYS A 49 -13.90 4.85 -6.89
CA LYS A 49 -14.22 5.59 -8.13
C LYS A 49 -15.03 6.85 -7.87
N ARG A 50 -15.86 6.88 -6.82
CA ARG A 50 -16.66 8.07 -6.43
C ARG A 50 -15.85 9.14 -5.71
N LEU A 51 -14.65 8.80 -5.25
CA LEU A 51 -13.71 9.71 -4.60
C LEU A 51 -12.63 10.22 -5.56
N ALA A 52 -12.67 9.81 -6.83
CA ALA A 52 -11.82 10.40 -7.86
C ALA A 52 -12.21 11.88 -8.10
N PRO A 53 -11.23 12.75 -8.40
CA PRO A 53 -9.81 12.47 -8.61
C PRO A 53 -8.94 12.47 -7.34
N ASP A 54 -9.53 12.75 -6.17
CA ASP A 54 -8.78 13.01 -4.94
C ASP A 54 -8.31 11.72 -4.24
N PHE A 55 -8.89 10.57 -4.58
CA PHE A 55 -8.40 9.26 -4.18
C PHE A 55 -8.09 8.37 -5.39
N GLU A 56 -6.92 7.73 -5.39
CA GLU A 56 -6.54 6.74 -6.41
C GLU A 56 -6.14 5.40 -5.76
N LEU A 57 -6.76 4.30 -6.23
CA LEU A 57 -6.41 2.93 -5.83
C LEU A 57 -5.67 2.22 -6.95
N ARG A 58 -4.50 1.66 -6.63
CA ARG A 58 -3.66 0.89 -7.55
C ARG A 58 -3.35 -0.48 -6.99
N LYS A 59 -3.93 -1.51 -7.59
CA LYS A 59 -3.59 -2.91 -7.31
C LYS A 59 -2.32 -3.28 -8.06
N ARG A 60 -1.28 -3.70 -7.34
CA ARG A 60 0.01 -4.08 -7.91
C ARG A 60 0.44 -5.50 -7.56
N GLY A 61 -0.10 -6.06 -6.49
CA GLY A 61 0.09 -7.47 -6.17
C GLY A 61 -0.49 -8.42 -7.22
N LYS A 62 -0.12 -9.70 -7.09
CA LYS A 62 -0.59 -10.79 -7.96
C LYS A 62 -1.55 -11.76 -7.26
N GLY A 63 -1.91 -11.48 -6.02
CA GLY A 63 -2.78 -12.32 -5.19
C GLY A 63 -2.01 -12.95 -4.04
N PHE A 64 -2.57 -14.03 -3.51
CA PHE A 64 -1.94 -14.77 -2.43
C PHE A 64 -0.63 -15.41 -2.89
N VAL A 65 0.36 -15.47 -1.98
CA VAL A 65 1.68 -16.04 -2.26
C VAL A 65 1.80 -17.41 -1.60
N GLY A 66 1.98 -18.46 -2.40
CA GLY A 66 2.22 -19.83 -1.91
C GLY A 66 1.03 -20.48 -1.18
N ILE A 67 -0.15 -19.88 -1.22
CA ILE A 67 -1.38 -20.40 -0.59
C ILE A 67 -2.58 -20.29 -1.55
N LEU A 68 -3.72 -20.89 -1.20
CA LEU A 68 -5.00 -20.77 -1.94
C LEU A 68 -4.89 -21.02 -3.45
N ASN A 69 -4.14 -22.07 -3.84
CA ASN A 69 -3.89 -22.44 -5.24
C ASN A 69 -3.14 -21.37 -6.05
N ASP A 70 -2.22 -20.64 -5.41
CA ASP A 70 -1.25 -19.81 -6.13
C ASP A 70 -0.49 -20.66 -7.16
N THR A 71 -0.70 -20.34 -8.43
CA THR A 71 -0.07 -21.00 -9.59
C THR A 71 1.10 -20.19 -10.13
N LEU A 72 1.34 -18.99 -9.60
CA LEU A 72 2.39 -18.11 -10.09
C LEU A 72 3.74 -18.46 -9.44
N PRO A 73 4.84 -18.35 -10.19
CA PRO A 73 6.17 -18.40 -9.61
C PRO A 73 6.34 -17.29 -8.56
N ARG A 74 7.05 -17.59 -7.47
CA ARG A 74 7.40 -16.61 -6.44
C ARG A 74 8.07 -15.36 -7.02
N GLU A 75 8.92 -15.54 -8.03
CA GLU A 75 9.62 -14.45 -8.74
C GLU A 75 8.67 -13.40 -9.32
N GLU A 76 7.48 -13.79 -9.78
CA GLU A 76 6.47 -12.85 -10.28
C GLU A 76 5.87 -12.00 -9.15
N HIS A 77 5.70 -12.56 -7.96
CA HIS A 77 5.27 -11.82 -6.77
C HIS A 77 6.36 -10.87 -6.28
N GLU A 78 7.63 -11.30 -6.29
CA GLU A 78 8.77 -10.44 -5.95
C GLU A 78 8.90 -9.27 -6.91
N LYS A 79 8.81 -9.54 -8.21
CA LYS A 79 8.84 -8.51 -9.25
C LYS A 79 7.70 -7.50 -9.07
N ALA A 80 6.48 -7.98 -8.87
CA ALA A 80 5.32 -7.13 -8.64
C ALA A 80 5.48 -6.24 -7.39
N ALA A 81 6.01 -6.79 -6.29
CA ALA A 81 6.25 -6.02 -5.07
C ALA A 81 7.36 -4.96 -5.25
N ARG A 82 8.44 -5.27 -5.97
CA ARG A 82 9.51 -4.31 -6.30
C ARG A 82 9.02 -3.21 -7.24
N GLU A 83 8.20 -3.54 -8.22
CA GLU A 83 7.56 -2.56 -9.12
C GLU A 83 6.60 -1.65 -8.34
N ALA A 84 5.80 -2.22 -7.43
CA ALA A 84 4.91 -1.46 -6.55
C ALA A 84 5.70 -0.48 -5.66
N LEU A 85 6.81 -0.91 -5.07
CA LEU A 85 7.67 -0.03 -4.27
C LEU A 85 8.32 1.08 -5.10
N SER A 86 8.80 0.74 -6.30
CA SER A 86 9.39 1.72 -7.23
C SER A 86 8.36 2.78 -7.65
N GLU A 87 7.12 2.36 -7.87
CA GLU A 87 6.00 3.29 -8.12
C GLU A 87 5.66 4.13 -6.89
N LEU A 88 5.63 3.54 -5.70
CA LEU A 88 5.38 4.25 -4.44
C LEU A 88 6.39 5.39 -4.23
N VAL A 89 7.67 5.12 -4.45
CA VAL A 89 8.76 6.11 -4.41
C VAL A 89 8.49 7.23 -5.43
N ARG A 90 8.32 6.88 -6.71
CA ARG A 90 8.12 7.86 -7.79
C ARG A 90 6.89 8.75 -7.54
N GLU A 91 5.77 8.17 -7.11
CA GLU A 91 4.56 8.92 -6.82
C GLU A 91 4.72 9.84 -5.62
N THR A 92 5.40 9.37 -4.57
CA THR A 92 5.72 10.20 -3.39
C THR A 92 6.60 11.40 -3.79
N GLU A 93 7.56 11.19 -4.69
CA GLU A 93 8.44 12.27 -5.16
C GLU A 93 7.75 13.28 -6.10
N SER A 94 6.64 12.89 -6.72
CA SER A 94 5.90 13.72 -7.68
C SER A 94 5.23 14.95 -7.05
N GLY A 95 5.04 14.96 -5.72
CA GLY A 95 4.37 16.04 -4.99
C GLY A 95 2.86 16.14 -5.23
N LYS A 96 2.24 15.11 -5.84
CA LYS A 96 0.79 15.08 -6.14
C LYS A 96 -0.08 14.69 -4.95
N TRP A 97 0.49 14.02 -3.96
CA TRP A 97 -0.24 13.31 -2.90
C TRP A 97 0.13 13.89 -1.55
N ASP A 98 -0.89 14.18 -0.73
CA ASP A 98 -0.68 14.53 0.67
C ASP A 98 -0.46 13.28 1.52
N ILE A 99 -1.10 12.16 1.13
CA ILE A 99 -1.05 10.89 1.83
C ILE A 99 -0.82 9.74 0.85
N VAL A 100 0.07 8.82 1.22
CA VAL A 100 0.33 7.58 0.49
C VAL A 100 0.11 6.37 1.41
N ILE A 101 -0.70 5.42 0.95
CA ILE A 101 -1.03 4.18 1.65
C ILE A 101 -0.35 3.02 0.95
N ALA A 102 0.55 2.34 1.66
CA ALA A 102 1.15 1.09 1.22
C ALA A 102 0.44 -0.08 1.91
N ASP A 103 -0.61 -0.59 1.26
CA ASP A 103 -1.46 -1.63 1.80
C ASP A 103 -0.81 -3.01 1.61
N GLU A 104 -0.77 -3.76 2.71
CA GLU A 104 -0.14 -5.08 2.84
C GLU A 104 1.39 -5.07 2.62
N ILE A 105 2.04 -3.91 2.76
CA ILE A 105 3.51 -3.80 2.68
C ILE A 105 4.21 -4.62 3.77
N ASN A 106 3.63 -4.70 4.97
CA ASN A 106 4.23 -5.50 6.04
C ASN A 106 4.24 -6.99 5.69
N ASN A 107 3.17 -7.48 5.05
CA ASN A 107 3.13 -8.87 4.56
C ASN A 107 4.16 -9.07 3.44
N ALA A 108 4.36 -8.09 2.57
CA ALA A 108 5.36 -8.20 1.50
C ALA A 108 6.79 -8.32 2.06
N VAL A 109 7.09 -7.63 3.17
CA VAL A 109 8.35 -7.79 3.91
C VAL A 109 8.43 -9.14 4.61
N ASP A 110 7.38 -9.56 5.32
CA ASP A 110 7.32 -10.85 6.03
C ASP A 110 7.49 -12.04 5.08
N LEU A 111 6.85 -11.96 3.90
CA LEU A 111 7.00 -12.94 2.82
C LEU A 111 8.34 -12.85 2.10
N ASN A 112 9.23 -11.92 2.45
CA ASN A 112 10.51 -11.64 1.80
C ASN A 112 10.38 -11.33 0.30
N LEU A 113 9.34 -10.60 -0.11
CA LEU A 113 9.19 -10.12 -1.50
C LEU A 113 9.97 -8.83 -1.75
N ILE A 114 10.07 -8.01 -0.69
CA ILE A 114 10.88 -6.81 -0.60
C ILE A 114 11.60 -6.83 0.75
N SER A 115 12.75 -6.18 0.83
CA SER A 115 13.53 -6.09 2.06
C SER A 115 13.05 -4.95 2.97
N GLU A 116 13.29 -5.10 4.26
CA GLU A 116 13.05 -4.05 5.25
C GLU A 116 13.86 -2.79 4.94
N ASP A 117 15.12 -2.93 4.52
CA ASP A 117 15.98 -1.81 4.14
C ASP A 117 15.39 -0.98 2.99
N GLU A 118 14.73 -1.63 2.03
CA GLU A 118 14.03 -0.93 0.95
C GLU A 118 12.85 -0.09 1.47
N VAL A 119 12.11 -0.60 2.45
CA VAL A 119 11.01 0.12 3.10
C VAL A 119 11.52 1.28 3.96
N LEU A 120 12.62 1.08 4.70
CA LEU A 120 13.27 2.14 5.48
C LEU A 120 13.76 3.27 4.59
N ARG A 121 14.37 2.95 3.44
CA ARG A 121 14.75 3.97 2.43
C ARG A 121 13.54 4.74 1.92
N TYR A 122 12.41 4.07 1.69
CA TYR A 122 11.18 4.74 1.27
C TYR A 122 10.63 5.70 2.34
N ILE A 123 10.69 5.34 3.63
CA ILE A 123 10.26 6.22 4.73
C ILE A 123 11.04 7.54 4.69
N GLU A 124 12.35 7.49 4.43
CA GLU A 124 13.18 8.71 4.32
C GLU A 124 12.78 9.58 3.11
N VAL A 125 12.41 8.97 1.98
CA VAL A 125 11.88 9.70 0.82
C VAL A 125 10.58 10.42 1.19
N ALA A 126 9.63 9.73 1.83
CA ALA A 126 8.36 10.32 2.24
C ALA A 126 8.57 11.46 3.26
N ARG A 127 9.50 11.30 4.20
CA ARG A 127 9.88 12.35 5.15
C ARG A 127 10.45 13.57 4.43
N ALA A 128 11.37 13.39 3.49
CA ALA A 128 11.97 14.49 2.73
C ALA A 128 10.93 15.26 1.88
N LYS A 129 9.87 14.58 1.43
CA LYS A 129 8.77 15.19 0.66
C LYS A 129 7.61 15.69 1.51
N ASN A 130 7.69 15.54 2.83
CA ASN A 130 6.63 15.89 3.78
C ASN A 130 5.27 15.24 3.44
N VAL A 131 5.30 13.96 3.05
CA VAL A 131 4.12 13.15 2.72
C VAL A 131 3.77 12.27 3.92
N ASP A 132 2.49 12.20 4.27
CA ASP A 132 2.02 11.26 5.30
C ASP A 132 1.92 9.85 4.71
N ILE A 133 2.41 8.85 5.46
CA ILE A 133 2.44 7.46 5.01
C ILE A 133 1.68 6.54 5.97
N ILE A 134 0.92 5.61 5.39
CA ILE A 134 0.18 4.59 6.13
C ILE A 134 0.60 3.21 5.62
N PHE A 135 1.15 2.39 6.51
CA PHE A 135 1.48 0.99 6.23
C PHE A 135 0.45 0.07 6.85
N THR A 136 0.07 -0.97 6.12
CA THR A 136 -0.81 -2.01 6.63
C THR A 136 -0.21 -3.40 6.44
N GLY A 137 -0.75 -4.36 7.17
CA GLY A 137 -0.42 -5.78 7.08
C GLY A 137 -0.01 -6.35 8.43
N ARG A 138 0.00 -7.68 8.51
CA ARG A 138 0.45 -8.44 9.68
C ARG A 138 1.96 -8.33 9.82
N ALA A 139 2.49 -8.80 10.96
CA ALA A 139 3.92 -8.98 11.18
C ALA A 139 4.79 -7.74 10.84
N ALA A 140 4.33 -6.55 11.20
CA ALA A 140 5.20 -5.37 11.11
C ALA A 140 6.43 -5.59 12.00
N ARG A 141 7.62 -5.35 11.45
CA ARG A 141 8.88 -5.47 12.20
C ARG A 141 8.99 -4.35 13.23
N GLN A 142 9.60 -4.68 14.37
CA GLN A 142 9.73 -3.80 15.55
C GLN A 142 11.18 -3.37 15.77
#